data_AF-A0A811JTB6-F1
#
_entry.id   AF-A0A811JTB6-F1
#
_cell.length_a   1.000
_cell.length_b   1.000
_cell.length_c   1.000
_cell.angle_alpha   90.00
_cell.angle_beta   90.00
_cell.angle_gamma   90.00
#
_symmetry.space_group_name_H-M   'P 1'
#
loop_
_entity.id
_entity.type
_entity.pdbx_description
1 polymer ?
#
loop_
_entity_poly.entity_id
_entity_poly.type
_entity_poly.pdbx_seq_one_letter_code
_entity_poly.pdbx_strand_id
1 'polypeptide(L)'
;MILEKIQNWLVRHRDQTNVTYSRFGRGDGEPDDRPPPTKIIVAPFDENAPEFMFLQHWHVQKMAVFNSCFGMAMVILFFISSFFEFNWYHHRRGVDISALLGLFVYLGIGVMIHYYVLSGVKKQEPSYLLPFIVVYSVICTGEVVTIFALLFKSLEPQETNQPPFFTMFVLVLVFAIVQLVMLHIVIECRKFLSMKKMHEFELKVAERSKASNPVMVIEFAKGDSGIENPNNETQTNNTIGIMNREVV
;
A
#
# COMPACT_ATOMS: atom_id res chain seq x y z
N MET A 1 17.36 20.99 5.18
CA MET A 1 16.85 20.34 3.95
C MET A 1 16.42 18.87 4.11
N ILE A 2 17.28 17.89 4.43
CA ILE A 2 16.84 16.48 4.64
C ILE A 2 16.04 16.33 5.94
N LEU A 3 16.51 16.95 7.02
CA LEU A 3 15.86 16.90 8.33
C LEU A 3 14.46 17.53 8.31
N GLU A 4 14.28 18.65 7.60
CA GLU A 4 12.98 19.30 7.40
C GLU A 4 12.03 18.44 6.56
N LYS A 5 12.54 17.74 5.53
CA LYS A 5 11.71 16.79 4.77
C LYS A 5 11.25 15.62 5.64
N ILE A 6 12.15 15.09 6.49
CA ILE A 6 11.82 14.01 7.43
C ILE A 6 10.84 14.50 8.48
N GLN A 7 11.03 15.71 9.02
CA GLN A 7 10.15 16.32 10.01
C GLN A 7 8.77 16.61 9.42
N ASN A 8 8.70 17.18 8.22
CA ASN A 8 7.44 17.43 7.52
C ASN A 8 6.73 16.13 7.15
N TRP A 9 7.50 15.10 6.76
CA TRP A 9 6.97 13.76 6.51
C TRP A 9 6.40 13.14 7.79
N LEU A 10 7.10 13.26 8.92
CA LEU A 10 6.69 12.74 10.22
C LEU A 10 5.45 13.46 10.77
N VAL A 11 5.40 14.79 10.66
CA VAL A 11 4.25 15.61 11.05
C VAL A 11 3.03 15.26 10.19
N ARG A 12 3.21 15.15 8.87
CA ARG A 12 2.14 14.75 7.96
C ARG A 12 1.60 13.35 8.27
N HIS A 13 2.48 12.38 8.57
CA HIS A 13 2.07 11.03 8.97
C HIS A 13 1.39 10.99 10.34
N ARG A 14 1.82 11.82 11.29
CA ARG A 14 1.21 11.89 12.63
C ARG A 14 -0.21 12.46 12.58
N ASP A 15 -0.43 13.45 11.73
CA ASP A 15 -1.68 14.20 11.69
C ASP A 15 -2.73 13.52 10.77
N GLN A 16 -2.32 12.60 9.89
CA GLN A 16 -3.20 11.83 9.00
C GLN A 16 -4.02 10.72 9.68
N THR A 17 -3.68 10.31 10.91
CA THR A 17 -4.32 9.17 11.60
C THR A 17 -4.82 9.50 12.99
N ASN A 18 -4.99 10.79 13.31
CA ASN A 18 -5.29 11.20 14.68
C ASN A 18 -6.58 12.00 14.75
N VAL A 19 -7.62 11.37 15.28
CA VAL A 19 -8.82 12.06 15.76
C VAL A 19 -8.49 12.58 17.16
N THR A 20 -7.99 13.80 17.25
CA THR A 20 -7.68 14.41 18.54
C THR A 20 -8.97 14.87 19.23
N TYR A 21 -9.38 14.11 20.24
CA TYR A 21 -10.30 14.60 21.27
C TYR A 21 -9.47 15.33 22.33
N SER A 22 -9.68 16.63 22.48
CA SER A 22 -9.05 17.41 23.55
C SER A 22 -9.71 17.10 24.90
N ARG A 23 -9.54 15.89 25.44
CA ARG A 23 -10.04 15.54 26.79
C ARG A 23 -9.32 14.35 27.43
N PHE A 24 -8.04 14.50 27.77
CA PHE A 24 -7.49 13.73 28.88
C PHE A 24 -7.99 14.39 30.17
N GLY A 25 -8.79 13.67 30.96
CA GLY A 25 -9.24 14.13 32.26
C GLY A 25 -8.04 14.51 33.12
N ARG A 26 -8.08 15.67 33.76
CA ARG A 26 -7.08 16.02 34.76
C ARG A 26 -7.20 14.96 35.88
N GLY A 27 -6.08 14.33 36.23
CA GLY A 27 -6.06 13.28 37.27
C GLY A 27 -6.28 13.82 38.69
N ASP A 28 -6.72 15.07 38.83
CA ASP A 28 -6.90 15.80 40.08
C ASP A 28 -8.33 15.67 40.65
N GLY A 29 -9.25 14.99 39.97
CA GLY A 29 -10.59 14.69 40.49
C GLY A 29 -11.51 15.91 40.59
N GLU A 30 -11.13 17.05 39.99
CA GLU A 30 -11.97 18.23 39.88
C GLU A 30 -13.12 18.01 38.87
N PRO A 31 -14.34 18.51 39.16
CA PRO A 31 -15.41 18.54 38.17
C PRO A 31 -14.97 19.39 36.96
N ASP A 32 -14.94 18.75 35.80
CA ASP A 32 -14.50 19.39 34.55
C ASP A 32 -15.60 20.31 34.02
N ASP A 33 -15.59 21.58 34.46
CA ASP A 33 -16.56 22.63 34.11
C ASP A 33 -16.42 23.16 32.66
N ARG A 34 -15.52 22.59 31.86
CA ARG A 34 -15.33 22.98 30.46
C ARG A 34 -16.52 22.54 29.60
N PRO A 35 -16.92 23.35 28.60
CA PRO A 35 -18.01 22.99 27.70
C PRO A 35 -17.68 21.68 26.96
N PRO A 36 -18.70 20.84 26.65
CA PRO A 36 -18.50 19.60 25.93
C PRO A 36 -17.81 19.87 24.59
N PRO A 37 -16.94 18.96 24.11
CA PRO A 37 -16.22 19.16 22.85
C PRO A 37 -17.20 19.35 21.69
N THR A 38 -17.10 20.50 21.02
CA THR A 38 -17.99 20.88 19.91
C THR A 38 -17.36 20.70 18.54
N LYS A 39 -16.09 20.28 18.46
CA LYS A 39 -15.34 20.19 17.19
C LYS A 39 -14.62 18.85 17.04
N ILE A 40 -14.76 18.22 15.88
CA ILE A 40 -13.98 17.06 15.46
C ILE A 40 -13.13 17.50 14.26
N ILE A 41 -11.81 17.42 14.39
CA ILE A 41 -10.89 17.74 13.31
C ILE A 41 -10.52 16.44 12.59
N VAL A 42 -10.79 16.37 11.28
CA VAL A 42 -10.41 15.22 10.43
C VAL A 42 -9.43 15.71 9.37
N ALA A 43 -8.26 15.07 9.27
CA ALA A 43 -7.29 15.42 8.23
C ALA A 43 -7.82 15.02 6.84
N PRO A 44 -7.70 15.87 5.80
CA PRO A 44 -8.11 15.49 4.45
C PRO A 44 -7.18 14.41 3.89
N PHE A 45 -7.75 13.40 3.21
CA PHE A 45 -6.96 12.38 2.51
C PHE A 45 -6.55 12.87 1.13
N ASP A 46 -5.24 13.02 0.92
CA ASP A 46 -4.64 13.40 -0.36
C ASP A 46 -4.30 12.16 -1.18
N GLU A 47 -5.19 11.78 -2.11
CA GLU A 47 -4.97 10.63 -3.00
C GLU A 47 -3.76 10.80 -3.92
N ASN A 48 -3.33 12.04 -4.18
CA ASN A 48 -2.23 12.35 -5.09
C ASN A 48 -0.91 12.62 -4.35
N ALA A 49 -0.85 12.30 -3.06
CA ALA A 49 0.36 12.45 -2.28
C ALA A 49 1.54 11.70 -2.96
N PRO A 50 2.77 12.25 -2.90
CA PRO A 50 3.92 11.68 -3.61
C PRO A 50 4.27 10.26 -3.16
N GLU A 51 3.86 9.87 -1.96
CA GLU A 51 3.98 8.52 -1.41
C GLU A 51 3.10 7.48 -2.11
N PHE A 52 2.06 7.91 -2.85
CA PHE A 52 1.19 7.05 -3.66
C PHE A 52 1.50 7.12 -5.16
N MET A 53 2.61 7.79 -5.50
CA MET A 53 3.10 7.93 -6.87
C MET A 53 4.34 7.06 -7.09
N PHE A 54 4.18 6.00 -7.86
CA PHE A 54 5.31 5.19 -8.32
C PHE A 54 6.18 6.03 -9.26
N LEU A 55 7.47 6.10 -8.95
CA LEU A 55 8.45 6.95 -9.64
C LEU A 55 7.98 8.40 -9.81
N GLN A 56 7.18 8.92 -8.86
CA GLN A 56 6.63 10.29 -8.86
C GLN A 56 5.63 10.63 -10.00
N HIS A 57 5.29 9.69 -10.88
CA HIS A 57 4.49 9.98 -12.07
C HIS A 57 3.22 9.12 -12.20
N TRP A 58 3.22 7.88 -11.68
CA TRP A 58 2.15 6.91 -11.93
C TRP A 58 1.48 6.50 -10.62
N HIS A 59 0.17 6.65 -10.52
CA HIS A 59 -0.56 6.25 -9.32
C HIS A 59 -0.42 4.74 -9.06
N VAL A 60 -0.15 4.35 -7.81
CA VAL A 60 0.14 2.96 -7.42
C VAL A 60 -0.95 1.96 -7.80
N GLN A 61 -2.23 2.36 -7.79
CA GLN A 61 -3.32 1.47 -8.25
C GLN A 61 -3.25 1.16 -9.74
N LYS A 62 -2.91 2.15 -10.58
CA LYS A 62 -2.79 1.95 -12.02
C LYS A 62 -1.61 1.02 -12.32
N MET A 63 -0.50 1.22 -11.62
CA MET A 63 0.66 0.32 -11.70
C MET A 63 0.32 -1.09 -11.24
N ALA A 64 -0.43 -1.27 -10.15
CA ALA A 64 -0.84 -2.59 -9.68
C ALA A 64 -1.74 -3.33 -10.66
N VAL A 65 -2.66 -2.62 -11.35
CA VAL A 65 -3.49 -3.20 -12.41
C VAL A 65 -2.63 -3.63 -13.60
N PHE A 66 -1.77 -2.75 -14.10
CA PHE A 66 -0.85 -3.07 -15.20
C PHE A 66 0.02 -4.27 -14.85
N ASN A 67 0.64 -4.25 -13.67
CA ASN A 67 1.47 -5.32 -13.14
C ASN A 67 0.72 -6.66 -13.07
N SER A 68 -0.53 -6.64 -12.61
CA SER A 68 -1.35 -7.86 -12.54
C SER A 68 -1.69 -8.42 -13.93
N CYS A 69 -2.07 -7.57 -14.87
CA CYS A 69 -2.32 -8.00 -16.25
C CYS A 69 -1.06 -8.57 -16.92
N PHE A 70 0.08 -7.90 -16.74
CA PHE A 70 1.37 -8.35 -17.26
C PHE A 70 1.75 -9.72 -16.68
N GLY A 71 1.71 -9.87 -15.36
CA GLY A 71 2.04 -11.13 -14.70
C GLY A 71 1.09 -12.27 -15.10
N MET A 72 -0.20 -12.01 -15.22
CA MET A 72 -1.17 -12.98 -15.71
C MET A 72 -0.86 -13.44 -17.14
N ALA A 73 -0.51 -12.51 -18.04
CA ALA A 73 -0.10 -12.84 -19.40
C ALA A 73 1.18 -13.70 -19.42
N MET A 74 2.17 -13.38 -18.56
CA MET A 74 3.40 -14.16 -18.44
C MET A 74 3.16 -15.57 -17.91
N VAL A 75 2.30 -15.75 -16.91
CA VAL A 75 1.91 -17.08 -16.40
C VAL A 75 1.28 -17.92 -17.52
N ILE A 76 0.36 -17.34 -18.29
CA ILE A 76 -0.29 -18.02 -19.42
C ILE A 76 0.74 -18.36 -20.50
N LEU A 77 1.64 -17.43 -20.83
CA LEU A 77 2.67 -17.64 -21.83
C LEU A 77 3.62 -18.77 -21.42
N PHE A 78 4.11 -18.78 -20.18
CA PHE A 78 4.98 -19.86 -19.70
C PHE A 78 4.27 -21.20 -19.64
N PHE A 79 2.98 -21.22 -19.30
CA PHE A 79 2.17 -22.42 -19.39
C PHE A 79 2.11 -22.94 -20.84
N ILE A 80 1.74 -22.09 -21.80
CA ILE A 80 1.62 -22.46 -23.22
C ILE A 80 2.96 -22.95 -23.76
N SER A 81 4.04 -22.19 -23.54
CA SER A 81 5.39 -22.58 -23.99
C SER A 81 5.81 -23.93 -23.41
N SER A 82 5.69 -24.12 -22.09
CA SER A 82 6.07 -25.39 -21.45
C SER A 82 5.18 -26.55 -21.88
N PHE A 83 3.88 -26.32 -22.08
CA PHE A 83 2.93 -27.34 -22.50
C PHE A 83 3.20 -27.82 -23.94
N PHE A 84 3.57 -26.94 -24.87
CA PHE A 84 3.82 -27.34 -26.25
C PHE A 84 5.26 -27.77 -26.53
N GLU A 85 6.24 -27.24 -25.81
CA GLU A 85 7.65 -27.60 -25.99
C GLU A 85 7.98 -28.99 -25.44
N PHE A 86 7.27 -29.41 -24.38
CA PHE A 86 7.54 -30.69 -23.74
C PHE A 86 6.85 -31.87 -24.44
N ASN A 87 7.60 -32.94 -24.73
CA ASN A 87 7.09 -34.15 -25.36
C ASN A 87 6.42 -35.09 -24.33
N TRP A 88 5.19 -34.73 -23.92
CA TRP A 88 4.39 -35.47 -22.93
C TRP A 88 4.08 -36.93 -23.33
N TYR A 89 3.98 -37.21 -24.62
CA TYR A 89 3.53 -38.51 -25.13
C TYR A 89 4.64 -39.57 -25.25
N HIS A 90 5.92 -39.19 -25.18
CA HIS A 90 7.04 -40.12 -25.31
C HIS A 90 7.56 -40.67 -23.99
N HIS A 91 7.14 -40.10 -22.86
CA HIS A 91 7.64 -40.51 -21.58
C HIS A 91 6.64 -41.44 -20.86
N ARG A 92 7.05 -42.71 -20.71
CA ARG A 92 6.27 -43.79 -20.08
C ARG A 92 6.26 -43.75 -18.54
N ARG A 93 6.76 -42.68 -17.91
CA ARG A 93 6.97 -42.60 -16.44
C ARG A 93 5.88 -41.77 -15.77
N GLY A 94 5.45 -42.18 -14.57
CA GLY A 94 4.47 -41.42 -13.76
C GLY A 94 4.93 -39.99 -13.39
N VAL A 95 6.22 -39.69 -13.52
CA VAL A 95 6.81 -38.36 -13.33
C VAL A 95 6.18 -37.32 -14.28
N ASP A 96 5.82 -37.72 -15.50
CA ASP A 96 5.27 -36.80 -16.51
C ASP A 96 3.82 -36.39 -16.21
N ILE A 97 3.04 -37.29 -15.62
CA ILE A 97 1.68 -36.99 -15.16
C ILE A 97 1.73 -35.99 -14.00
N SER A 98 2.67 -36.16 -13.06
CA SER A 98 2.84 -35.21 -11.95
C SER A 98 3.32 -33.83 -12.42
N ALA A 99 4.23 -33.78 -13.40
CA ALA A 99 4.69 -32.53 -13.98
C ALA A 99 3.55 -31.80 -14.72
N LEU A 100 2.75 -32.54 -15.50
CA LEU A 100 1.59 -31.99 -16.19
C LEU A 100 0.54 -31.46 -15.21
N LEU A 101 0.22 -32.23 -14.16
CA LEU A 101 -0.68 -31.79 -13.10
C LEU A 101 -0.14 -30.52 -12.42
N GLY A 102 1.16 -30.51 -12.08
CA GLY A 102 1.83 -29.34 -11.51
C GLY A 102 1.74 -28.12 -12.42
N LEU A 103 1.85 -28.30 -13.74
CA LEU A 103 1.73 -27.24 -14.72
C LEU A 103 0.31 -26.64 -14.76
N PHE A 104 -0.74 -27.46 -14.67
CA PHE A 104 -2.12 -26.97 -14.55
C PHE A 104 -2.39 -26.27 -13.22
N VAL A 105 -1.84 -26.80 -12.11
CA VAL A 105 -1.93 -26.15 -10.79
C VAL A 105 -1.21 -24.79 -10.82
N TYR A 106 -0.03 -24.71 -11.44
CA TYR A 106 0.71 -23.47 -11.66
C TYR A 106 -0.14 -22.43 -12.42
N LEU A 107 -0.78 -22.83 -13.54
CA LEU A 107 -1.66 -21.95 -14.30
C LEU A 107 -2.83 -21.45 -13.44
N GLY A 108 -3.53 -22.37 -12.77
CA GLY A 108 -4.70 -22.04 -11.96
C GLY A 108 -4.37 -21.08 -10.82
N ILE A 109 -3.36 -21.42 -10.00
CA ILE A 109 -2.93 -20.60 -8.87
C ILE A 109 -2.35 -19.27 -9.35
N GLY A 110 -1.50 -19.29 -10.40
CA GLY A 110 -0.89 -18.09 -10.95
C GLY A 110 -1.93 -17.08 -11.44
N VAL A 111 -2.87 -17.51 -12.28
CA VAL A 111 -3.96 -16.65 -12.76
C VAL A 111 -4.82 -16.15 -11.59
N MET A 112 -5.15 -17.02 -10.63
CA MET A 112 -5.97 -16.66 -9.47
C MET A 112 -5.31 -15.57 -8.61
N ILE A 113 -4.01 -15.68 -8.34
CA ILE A 113 -3.26 -14.70 -7.54
C ILE A 113 -3.26 -13.32 -8.21
N HIS A 114 -3.02 -13.27 -9.52
CA HIS A 114 -3.09 -12.00 -10.27
C HIS A 114 -4.52 -11.44 -10.28
N TYR A 115 -5.52 -12.29 -10.50
CA TYR A 115 -6.93 -11.91 -10.46
C TYR A 115 -7.35 -11.31 -9.11
N TYR A 116 -6.80 -11.82 -8.00
CA TYR A 116 -7.06 -11.26 -6.67
C TYR A 116 -6.57 -9.81 -6.53
N VAL A 117 -5.43 -9.44 -7.14
CA VAL A 117 -4.97 -8.04 -7.18
C VAL A 117 -5.97 -7.17 -7.93
N LEU A 118 -6.45 -7.60 -9.11
CA LEU A 118 -7.46 -6.85 -9.88
C LEU A 118 -8.76 -6.69 -9.09
N SER A 119 -9.20 -7.75 -8.43
CA SER A 119 -10.39 -7.74 -7.58
C SER A 119 -10.22 -6.79 -6.40
N GLY A 120 -9.06 -6.77 -5.75
CA GLY A 120 -8.77 -5.88 -4.63
C GLY A 120 -8.74 -4.41 -5.02
N VAL A 121 -8.14 -4.08 -6.17
CA VAL A 121 -8.18 -2.70 -6.71
C VAL A 121 -9.62 -2.32 -7.09
N LYS A 122 -10.36 -3.19 -7.78
CA LYS A 122 -11.75 -2.92 -8.19
C LYS A 122 -12.68 -2.71 -6.98
N LYS A 123 -12.54 -3.55 -5.95
CA LYS A 123 -13.36 -3.49 -4.72
C LYS A 123 -12.83 -2.47 -3.70
N GLN A 124 -11.69 -1.84 -3.95
CA GLN A 124 -10.98 -0.95 -3.02
C GLN A 124 -10.70 -1.62 -1.66
N GLU A 125 -10.37 -2.92 -1.67
CA GLU A 125 -10.17 -3.70 -0.44
C GLU A 125 -8.74 -4.27 -0.35
N PRO A 126 -7.94 -3.87 0.67
CA PRO A 126 -6.54 -4.28 0.78
C PRO A 126 -6.34 -5.76 1.09
N SER A 127 -7.34 -6.43 1.68
CA SER A 127 -7.27 -7.85 2.06
C SER A 127 -7.09 -8.78 0.86
N TYR A 128 -7.63 -8.40 -0.31
CA TYR A 128 -7.50 -9.16 -1.54
C TYR A 128 -6.07 -9.17 -2.11
N LEU A 129 -5.20 -8.24 -1.69
CA LEU A 129 -3.81 -8.18 -2.18
C LEU A 129 -2.89 -9.13 -1.39
N LEU A 130 -3.33 -9.64 -0.23
CA LEU A 130 -2.51 -10.49 0.63
C LEU A 130 -2.04 -11.80 -0.03
N PRO A 131 -2.88 -12.56 -0.76
CA PRO A 131 -2.43 -13.79 -1.40
C PRO A 131 -1.25 -13.56 -2.35
N PHE A 132 -1.27 -12.45 -3.11
CA PHE A 132 -0.17 -12.07 -3.97
C PHE A 132 1.12 -11.83 -3.18
N ILE A 133 1.04 -11.01 -2.12
CA ILE A 133 2.20 -10.64 -1.30
C ILE A 133 2.83 -11.88 -0.64
N VAL A 134 2.01 -12.77 -0.09
CA VAL A 134 2.49 -13.98 0.59
C VAL A 134 3.16 -14.94 -0.38
N VAL A 135 2.56 -15.17 -1.56
CA VAL A 135 3.13 -16.11 -2.53
C VAL A 135 4.40 -15.54 -3.16
N TYR A 136 4.39 -14.28 -3.59
CA TYR A 136 5.57 -13.65 -4.19
C TYR A 136 6.71 -13.46 -3.19
N SER A 137 6.45 -13.26 -1.89
CA SER A 137 7.54 -13.17 -0.90
C SER A 137 8.27 -14.50 -0.72
N VAL A 138 7.55 -15.63 -0.73
CA VAL A 138 8.14 -16.96 -0.70
C VAL A 138 8.94 -17.24 -1.98
N ILE A 139 8.38 -16.92 -3.16
CA ILE A 139 9.08 -17.12 -4.44
C ILE A 139 10.34 -16.27 -4.50
N CYS A 140 10.27 -14.97 -4.20
CA CYS A 140 11.43 -14.08 -4.19
C CYS A 140 12.51 -14.58 -3.21
N THR A 141 12.12 -15.10 -2.05
CA THR A 141 13.08 -15.69 -1.09
C THR A 141 13.79 -16.91 -1.69
N GLY A 142 13.03 -17.80 -2.35
CA GLY A 142 13.59 -18.96 -3.06
C GLY A 142 14.56 -18.54 -4.18
N GLU A 143 14.19 -17.54 -4.98
CA GLU A 143 15.04 -17.02 -6.05
C GLU A 143 16.33 -16.42 -5.53
N VAL A 144 16.30 -15.67 -4.42
CA VAL A 144 17.51 -15.15 -3.78
C VAL A 144 18.45 -16.31 -3.39
N VAL A 145 17.93 -17.37 -2.78
CA VAL A 145 18.72 -18.56 -2.44
C VAL A 145 19.30 -19.22 -3.71
N THR A 146 18.50 -19.36 -4.78
CA THR A 146 18.95 -19.90 -6.06
C THR A 146 20.04 -19.04 -6.71
N ILE A 147 19.91 -17.71 -6.67
CA ILE A 147 20.91 -16.75 -7.18
C ILE A 147 22.24 -16.94 -6.43
N PHE A 148 22.21 -17.04 -5.10
CA PHE A 148 23.43 -17.33 -4.33
C PHE A 148 24.04 -18.68 -4.69
N ALA A 149 23.23 -19.73 -4.80
CA ALA A 149 23.71 -21.07 -5.18
C ALA A 149 24.37 -21.07 -6.57
N LEU A 150 23.74 -20.41 -7.55
CA LEU A 150 24.26 -20.27 -8.91
C LEU A 150 25.52 -19.40 -8.96
N LEU A 151 25.61 -18.36 -8.14
CA LEU A 151 26.81 -17.53 -8.02
C LEU A 151 27.99 -18.36 -7.52
N PHE A 152 27.81 -19.12 -6.44
CA PHE A 152 28.87 -20.00 -5.93
C PHE A 152 29.29 -21.04 -6.97
N LYS A 153 28.32 -21.67 -7.66
CA LYS A 153 28.61 -22.63 -8.73
C LYS A 153 29.30 -22.01 -9.93
N SER A 154 29.01 -20.76 -10.27
CA SER A 154 29.66 -20.04 -11.37
C SER A 154 31.10 -19.63 -11.06
N LEU A 155 31.51 -19.63 -9.78
CA LEU A 155 32.88 -19.33 -9.36
C LEU A 155 33.78 -20.59 -9.32
N GLU A 156 33.19 -21.79 -9.37
CA GLU A 156 33.95 -23.03 -9.51
C GLU A 156 34.53 -23.16 -10.93
N PRO A 157 35.71 -23.79 -11.09
CA PRO A 157 36.29 -24.04 -12.42
C PRO A 157 35.32 -24.85 -13.28
N GLN A 158 34.92 -24.32 -14.43
CA GLN A 158 33.96 -24.97 -15.30
C GLN A 158 34.61 -26.15 -16.04
N GLU A 159 34.09 -27.37 -15.82
CA GLU A 159 34.43 -28.51 -16.68
C GLU A 159 33.77 -28.36 -18.05
N THR A 160 34.46 -28.79 -19.12
CA THR A 160 34.09 -28.61 -20.53
C THR A 160 32.70 -29.13 -20.95
N ASN A 161 32.04 -29.93 -20.09
CA ASN A 161 30.72 -30.54 -20.37
C ASN A 161 29.59 -30.00 -19.48
N GLN A 162 29.83 -29.00 -18.62
CA GLN A 162 28.80 -28.47 -17.73
C GLN A 162 28.02 -27.30 -18.36
N PRO A 163 26.69 -27.23 -18.12
CA PRO A 163 25.88 -26.13 -18.63
C PRO A 163 26.41 -24.78 -18.13
N PRO A 164 26.23 -23.69 -18.89
CA PRO A 164 26.72 -22.37 -18.50
C PRO A 164 25.95 -21.84 -17.27
N PHE A 165 26.46 -22.11 -16.06
CA PHE A 165 25.85 -21.65 -14.81
C PHE A 165 25.76 -20.12 -14.74
N PHE A 166 26.72 -19.41 -15.35
CA PHE A 166 26.68 -17.96 -15.44
C PHE A 166 25.48 -17.44 -16.23
N THR A 167 25.10 -18.07 -17.35
CA THR A 167 23.92 -17.63 -18.11
C THR A 167 22.63 -17.93 -17.35
N MET A 168 22.57 -19.05 -16.63
CA MET A 168 21.44 -19.37 -15.74
C MET A 168 21.34 -18.36 -14.60
N PHE A 169 22.47 -17.97 -13.99
CA PHE A 169 22.52 -16.92 -12.97
C PHE A 169 21.95 -15.60 -13.49
N VAL A 170 22.41 -15.13 -14.66
CA VAL A 170 21.92 -13.87 -15.26
C VAL A 170 20.41 -13.94 -15.54
N LEU A 171 19.92 -15.06 -16.06
CA LEU A 171 18.51 -15.26 -16.37
C LEU A 171 17.64 -15.25 -15.10
N VAL A 172 18.04 -15.98 -14.05
CA VAL A 172 17.31 -16.00 -12.77
C VAL A 172 17.36 -14.63 -12.09
N LEU A 173 18.48 -13.90 -12.18
CA LEU A 173 18.60 -12.54 -11.66
C LEU A 173 17.59 -11.58 -12.31
N VAL A 174 17.41 -11.66 -13.63
CA VAL A 174 16.42 -10.83 -14.33
C VAL A 174 15.00 -11.16 -13.85
N PHE A 175 14.67 -12.45 -13.71
CA PHE A 175 13.35 -12.84 -13.18
C PHE A 175 13.12 -12.35 -11.76
N ALA A 176 14.12 -12.47 -10.88
CA ALA A 176 14.02 -12.01 -9.51
C ALA A 176 13.82 -10.49 -9.42
N ILE A 177 14.54 -9.71 -10.24
CA ILE A 177 14.35 -8.25 -10.28
C ILE A 177 12.93 -7.91 -10.71
N VAL A 178 12.41 -8.55 -11.77
CA VAL A 178 11.04 -8.33 -12.24
C VAL A 178 10.07 -8.64 -11.10
N GLN A 179 10.13 -9.82 -10.50
CA GLN A 179 9.22 -10.24 -9.44
C GLN A 179 9.29 -9.34 -8.19
N LEU A 180 10.47 -8.87 -7.80
CA LEU A 180 10.65 -7.91 -6.69
C LEU A 180 9.96 -6.58 -6.99
N VAL A 181 10.09 -6.06 -8.21
CA VAL A 181 9.38 -4.84 -8.64
C VAL A 181 7.87 -5.07 -8.61
N MET A 182 7.39 -6.22 -9.10
CA MET A 182 5.97 -6.58 -9.05
C MET A 182 5.45 -6.63 -7.61
N LEU A 183 6.20 -7.25 -6.69
CA LEU A 183 5.87 -7.33 -5.27
C LEU A 183 5.83 -5.96 -4.61
N HIS A 184 6.84 -5.12 -4.87
CA HIS A 184 6.91 -3.78 -4.32
C HIS A 184 5.71 -2.91 -4.73
N ILE A 185 5.33 -2.93 -6.02
CA ILE A 185 4.16 -2.19 -6.52
C ILE A 185 2.86 -2.63 -5.80
N VAL A 186 2.67 -3.93 -5.58
CA VAL A 186 1.46 -4.45 -4.90
C VAL A 186 1.46 -4.08 -3.41
N ILE A 187 2.62 -4.07 -2.74
CA ILE A 187 2.74 -3.62 -1.35
C ILE A 187 2.34 -2.14 -1.22
N GLU A 188 2.86 -1.27 -2.09
CA GLU A 188 2.50 0.16 -2.08
C GLU A 188 1.01 0.37 -2.38
N CYS A 189 0.46 -0.36 -3.34
CA CYS A 189 -0.98 -0.32 -3.61
C CYS A 189 -1.81 -0.78 -2.39
N ARG A 190 -1.37 -1.81 -1.66
CA ARG A 190 -2.04 -2.25 -0.43
C ARG A 190 -1.97 -1.20 0.66
N LYS A 191 -0.81 -0.55 0.83
CA LYS A 191 -0.62 0.56 1.77
C LYS A 191 -1.60 1.69 1.48
N PHE A 192 -1.68 2.13 0.22
CA PHE A 192 -2.65 3.12 -0.24
C PHE A 192 -4.10 2.73 0.11
N LEU A 193 -4.52 1.52 -0.29
CA LEU A 193 -5.88 1.04 -0.02
C LEU A 193 -6.18 0.95 1.48
N SER A 194 -5.20 0.56 2.29
CA SER A 194 -5.35 0.51 3.75
C SER A 194 -5.54 1.89 4.36
N MET A 195 -4.72 2.86 3.95
CA MET A 195 -4.81 4.25 4.44
C MET A 195 -6.14 4.90 4.02
N LYS A 196 -6.56 4.69 2.77
CA LYS A 196 -7.86 5.14 2.29
C LYS A 196 -9.02 4.56 3.12
N LYS A 197 -8.99 3.25 3.40
CA LYS A 197 -10.02 2.57 4.20
C LYS A 197 -10.04 3.04 5.66
N MET A 198 -8.87 3.32 6.25
CA MET A 198 -8.77 3.90 7.60
C MET A 198 -9.38 5.31 7.65
N HIS A 199 -9.05 6.16 6.68
CA HIS A 199 -9.62 7.50 6.59
C HIS A 199 -11.15 7.48 6.41
N GLU A 200 -11.67 6.63 5.53
CA GLU A 200 -13.13 6.46 5.37
C GLU A 200 -13.81 5.98 6.67
N PHE A 201 -13.13 5.15 7.46
CA PHE A 201 -13.63 4.71 8.76
C PHE A 201 -13.65 5.86 9.78
N GLU A 202 -12.57 6.64 9.86
CA GLU A 202 -12.48 7.84 10.72
C GLU A 202 -13.59 8.85 10.39
N LEU A 203 -13.84 9.09 9.11
CA LEU A 203 -14.91 9.98 8.65
C LEU A 203 -16.30 9.47 9.06
N LYS A 204 -16.58 8.17 8.90
CA LYS A 204 -17.83 7.56 9.36
C LYS A 204 -18.02 7.65 10.88
N VAL A 205 -16.94 7.50 11.65
CA VAL A 205 -16.98 7.67 13.11
C VAL A 205 -17.27 9.12 13.47
N ALA A 206 -16.65 10.08 12.79
CA ALA A 206 -16.91 11.51 12.98
C ALA A 206 -18.37 11.87 12.66
N GLU A 207 -18.91 11.38 11.54
CA GLU A 207 -20.30 11.58 11.14
C GLU A 207 -21.28 10.97 12.14
N ARG A 208 -21.02 9.74 12.61
CA ARG A 208 -21.85 9.09 13.64
C ARG A 208 -21.83 9.85 14.95
N SER A 209 -20.67 10.38 15.34
CA SER A 209 -20.50 11.20 16.54
C SER A 209 -21.33 12.49 16.46
N LYS A 210 -21.32 13.16 15.30
CA LYS A 210 -22.18 14.32 15.00
C LYS A 210 -23.67 13.99 15.03
N ALA A 211 -24.07 12.83 14.51
CA ALA A 211 -25.47 12.39 14.55
C ALA A 211 -25.96 12.17 16.00
N SER A 212 -25.10 11.67 16.88
CA SER A 212 -25.42 11.50 18.31
C SER A 212 -25.37 12.81 19.10
N ASN A 213 -24.62 13.82 18.67
CA ASN A 213 -24.54 15.12 19.32
C ASN A 213 -24.60 16.25 18.28
N PRO A 214 -25.78 16.81 17.98
CA PRO A 214 -25.97 17.75 16.87
C PRO A 214 -25.25 19.11 17.06
N VAL A 215 -24.73 19.39 18.26
CA VAL A 215 -23.92 20.58 18.57
C VAL A 215 -22.48 20.44 18.04
N MET A 216 -22.04 19.23 17.66
CA MET A 216 -20.70 19.01 17.12
C MET A 216 -20.56 19.40 15.64
N VAL A 217 -19.49 20.13 15.33
CA VAL A 217 -19.07 20.54 13.99
C VAL A 217 -17.85 19.72 13.58
N ILE A 218 -17.90 19.15 12.37
CA ILE A 218 -16.74 18.47 11.77
C ILE A 218 -15.99 19.52 10.95
N GLU A 219 -14.76 19.81 11.33
CA GLU A 219 -13.86 20.70 10.58
C GLU A 219 -12.77 19.84 9.93
N PHE A 220 -12.58 19.98 8.61
CA PHE A 220 -11.42 19.39 7.97
C PHE A 220 -10.20 20.23 8.33
N ALA A 221 -9.12 19.59 8.80
CA ALA A 221 -7.88 20.30 9.06
C ALA A 221 -7.46 21.05 7.79
N LYS A 222 -7.34 22.37 7.85
CA LYS A 222 -6.77 23.15 6.75
C LYS A 222 -5.35 22.65 6.54
N GLY A 223 -5.10 21.99 5.42
CA GLY A 223 -3.75 21.71 4.98
C GLY A 223 -3.01 23.03 4.86
N ASP A 224 -2.07 23.26 5.78
CA ASP A 224 -1.04 24.29 5.70
C ASP A 224 -1.52 25.76 5.75
N SER A 225 -2.07 26.17 6.89
CA SER A 225 -2.01 27.59 7.28
C SER A 225 -1.53 27.70 8.72
N GLY A 226 -0.22 27.96 8.85
CA GLY A 226 0.43 28.61 10.00
C GLY A 226 0.06 28.10 11.38
N ILE A 227 1.03 27.52 12.08
CA ILE A 227 0.97 27.31 13.52
C ILE A 227 0.86 28.69 14.20
N GLU A 228 -0.36 29.20 14.39
CA GLU A 228 -0.63 30.23 15.38
C GLU A 228 -0.64 29.53 16.75
N ASN A 229 0.44 29.79 17.46
CA ASN A 229 0.68 29.31 18.81
C ASN A 229 -0.39 29.92 19.73
N PRO A 230 -1.24 29.13 20.42
CA PRO A 230 -2.34 29.67 21.23
C PRO A 230 -1.88 30.31 22.56
N ASN A 231 -0.60 30.66 22.70
CA ASN A 231 -0.01 31.17 23.94
C ASN A 231 0.37 32.67 23.90
N ASN A 232 -0.06 33.44 22.90
CA ASN A 232 0.05 34.91 22.98
C ASN A 232 -1.28 35.51 23.41
N GLU A 233 -1.57 35.42 24.71
CA GLU A 233 -2.45 36.39 25.34
C GLU A 233 -1.79 37.77 25.26
N THR A 234 -2.45 38.73 24.64
CA THR A 234 -2.28 40.14 25.00
C THR A 234 -3.64 40.79 25.04
N GLN A 235 -4.07 41.11 26.26
CA GLN A 235 -5.16 42.03 26.56
C GLN A 235 -5.08 43.29 25.71
N THR A 236 -6.19 43.70 25.09
CA THR A 236 -6.52 45.13 24.95
C THR A 236 -8.01 45.33 24.66
N ASN A 237 -8.72 45.70 25.72
CA ASN A 237 -9.83 46.65 25.84
C ASN A 237 -10.78 46.94 24.65
N ASN A 238 -12.09 46.76 24.94
CA ASN A 238 -13.23 47.60 24.59
C ASN A 238 -13.18 48.39 23.26
N THR A 239 -14.06 48.05 22.31
CA THR A 239 -15.01 49.03 21.76
C THR A 239 -16.27 48.32 21.24
N ILE A 240 -17.41 48.78 21.75
CA ILE A 240 -18.78 48.45 21.34
C ILE A 240 -19.03 48.98 19.93
N GLY A 241 -19.62 48.16 19.05
CA GLY A 241 -19.99 48.55 17.70
C GLY A 241 -21.20 47.78 17.19
N ILE A 242 -22.38 48.12 17.75
CA ILE A 242 -23.68 47.78 17.18
C ILE A 242 -23.80 48.49 15.83
N MET A 243 -24.11 47.77 14.74
CA MET A 243 -24.87 48.38 13.64
C MET A 243 -25.72 47.36 12.89
N ASN A 244 -27.03 47.49 13.10
CA ASN A 244 -28.09 47.03 12.21
C ASN A 244 -27.98 47.71 10.82
N ARG A 245 -28.34 46.96 9.77
CA ARG A 245 -29.14 47.42 8.60
C ARG A 245 -29.47 46.18 7.75
N GLU A 246 -30.70 45.66 7.83
CA GLU A 246 -31.87 45.97 6.99
C GLU A 246 -31.68 45.74 5.48
N VAL A 247 -32.40 44.72 5.00
CA VAL A 247 -33.33 44.70 3.85
C VAL A 247 -33.22 45.89 2.88
N VAL A 248 -32.80 45.61 1.64
CA VAL A 248 -33.61 45.62 0.39
C VAL A 248 -32.99 44.64 -0.59
#